data_AF-A0A7X6TCG7-F1
#
_entry.id   AF-A0A7X6TCG7-F1
#
_cell.length_a   1.000
_cell.length_b   1.000
_cell.length_c   1.000
_cell.angle_alpha   90.00
_cell.angle_beta   90.00
_cell.angle_gamma   90.00
#
_symmetry.space_group_name_H-M   'P 1'
#
loop_
_entity.id
_entity.type
_entity.pdbx_description
1 polymer ?
#
loop_
_entity_poly.entity_id
_entity_poly.type
_entity_poly.pdbx_seq_one_letter_code
_entity_poly.pdbx_strand_id
1 'polypeptide(L)'
;DGKNQWFYLVNIQEVNLSNPAPEDLIMINPVMVFQLYKYGFDARYAGEKKLGTKIAQHVELIPQEQHSDIQRIEVWFDKQTHRPLRISIRNKDLSGSLINIDKYIIDQEYPDAMFVFQQKAYPGAVVIDLR
;
A
#
# COMPACT_ATOMS: atom_id res chain seq x y z
N ASP A 1 -11.94 -9.95 -3.46
CA ASP A 1 -13.35 -10.15 -2.99
C ASP A 1 -13.55 -9.75 -1.53
N GLY A 2 -12.61 -9.04 -0.90
CA GLY A 2 -12.70 -8.63 0.51
C GLY A 2 -12.32 -9.72 1.52
N LYS A 3 -11.97 -10.93 1.07
CA LYS A 3 -11.55 -12.03 1.96
C LYS A 3 -10.28 -12.73 1.45
N ASN A 4 -10.29 -13.16 0.20
CA ASN A 4 -9.20 -13.88 -0.42
C ASN A 4 -8.19 -12.91 -1.04
N GLN A 5 -6.91 -13.19 -0.83
CA GLN A 5 -5.81 -12.58 -1.55
C GLN A 5 -5.28 -13.57 -2.59
N TRP A 6 -5.10 -13.08 -3.81
CA TRP A 6 -4.53 -13.83 -4.92
C TRP A 6 -3.20 -13.19 -5.31
N PHE A 7 -2.12 -13.97 -5.32
CA PHE A 7 -0.80 -13.51 -5.72
C PHE A 7 -0.29 -14.34 -6.89
N TYR A 8 -0.17 -13.72 -8.06
CA TYR A 8 0.26 -14.40 -9.28
C TYR A 8 1.76 -14.20 -9.54
N LEU A 9 2.52 -15.29 -9.43
CA LEU A 9 3.93 -15.40 -9.75
C LEU A 9 4.08 -15.72 -11.24
N VAL A 10 4.15 -14.69 -12.07
CA VAL A 10 4.20 -14.78 -13.54
C VAL A 10 5.31 -15.71 -14.04
N ASN A 11 6.51 -15.67 -13.43
CA ASN A 11 7.68 -16.42 -13.89
C ASN A 11 7.50 -17.94 -13.83
N ILE A 12 6.71 -18.43 -12.89
CA ILE A 12 6.44 -19.87 -12.71
C ILE A 12 4.97 -20.23 -12.97
N GLN A 13 4.18 -19.24 -13.39
CA GLN A 13 2.74 -19.37 -13.61
C GLN A 13 2.01 -19.96 -12.39
N GLU A 14 2.36 -19.50 -11.19
CA GLU A 14 1.74 -19.98 -9.95
C GLU A 14 0.85 -18.90 -9.34
N VAL A 15 -0.32 -19.28 -8.86
CA VAL A 15 -1.25 -18.39 -8.17
C VAL A 15 -1.40 -18.88 -6.74
N ASN A 16 -0.90 -18.10 -5.79
CA ASN A 16 -1.10 -18.36 -4.38
C ASN A 16 -2.40 -17.71 -3.90
N LEU A 17 -3.28 -18.52 -3.31
CA LEU A 17 -4.54 -18.10 -2.70
C LEU A 17 -4.40 -18.18 -1.17
N SER A 18 -4.57 -17.05 -0.49
CA SER A 18 -4.50 -16.98 0.98
C SER A 18 -5.64 -16.17 1.58
N ASN A 19 -5.82 -16.29 2.89
CA ASN A 19 -6.69 -15.41 3.69
C ASN A 19 -5.81 -14.65 4.69
N PRO A 20 -5.18 -13.54 4.28
CA PRO A 20 -4.24 -12.81 5.11
C PRO A 20 -4.94 -12.17 6.30
N ALA A 21 -4.28 -12.16 7.45
CA ALA A 21 -4.72 -11.35 8.57
C ALA A 21 -4.56 -9.85 8.22
N PRO A 22 -5.31 -8.94 8.87
CA PRO A 22 -5.18 -7.51 8.66
C PRO A 22 -3.75 -6.99 8.81
N GLU A 23 -2.95 -7.60 9.70
CA GLU A 23 -1.55 -7.24 9.90
C GLU A 23 -0.67 -7.57 8.68
N ASP A 24 -0.93 -8.70 8.00
CA ASP A 24 -0.15 -9.17 6.85
C ASP A 24 -0.41 -8.36 5.57
N LEU A 25 -1.60 -7.77 5.44
CA LEU A 25 -2.00 -6.94 4.30
C LEU A 25 -1.17 -5.65 4.17
N ILE A 26 -0.66 -5.15 5.29
CA ILE A 26 0.07 -3.88 5.39
C ILE A 26 1.39 -3.92 4.62
N MET A 27 2.08 -5.07 4.61
CA MET A 27 3.42 -5.17 4.02
C MET A 27 3.42 -5.21 2.48
N ILE A 28 2.30 -5.56 1.85
CA ILE A 28 2.24 -5.83 0.41
C ILE A 28 1.60 -4.66 -0.36
N ASN A 29 0.69 -3.91 0.26
CA ASN A 29 -0.08 -2.87 -0.42
C ASN A 29 0.27 -1.47 0.13
N PRO A 30 0.95 -0.62 -0.66
CA PRO A 30 1.32 0.72 -0.20
C PRO A 30 0.13 1.65 0.09
N VAL A 31 -1.09 1.34 -0.35
CA VAL A 31 -2.30 2.10 0.02
C VAL A 31 -2.69 1.85 1.48
N MET A 32 -2.30 0.71 2.07
CA MET A 32 -2.55 0.42 3.49
C MET A 32 -1.84 1.40 4.43
N VAL A 33 -0.84 2.14 3.92
CA VAL A 33 -0.18 3.22 4.66
C VAL A 33 -1.16 4.20 5.28
N PHE A 34 -2.28 4.47 4.61
CA PHE A 34 -3.28 5.42 5.10
C PHE A 34 -4.09 4.88 6.28
N GLN A 35 -4.00 3.58 6.58
CA GLN A 35 -4.66 2.96 7.73
C GLN A 35 -3.71 2.76 8.91
N LEU A 36 -2.39 2.83 8.70
CA LEU A 36 -1.38 2.53 9.72
C LEU A 36 -1.48 3.40 10.98
N TYR A 37 -1.97 4.64 10.86
CA TYR A 37 -2.17 5.49 12.03
C TYR A 37 -3.19 4.93 13.04
N LYS A 38 -4.03 3.96 12.62
CA LYS A 38 -4.96 3.24 13.49
C LYS A 38 -4.32 1.99 14.11
N TYR A 39 -3.20 1.53 13.57
CA TYR A 39 -2.61 0.23 13.85
C TYR A 39 -1.09 0.34 13.99
N GLY A 40 -0.60 0.57 15.21
CA GLY A 40 0.83 0.47 15.54
C GLY A 40 1.71 1.64 15.12
N PHE A 41 1.15 2.75 14.62
CA PHE A 41 1.90 3.96 14.27
C PHE A 41 1.24 5.22 14.84
N ASP A 42 2.07 6.11 15.40
CA ASP A 42 1.69 7.47 15.76
C ASP A 42 1.80 8.38 14.54
N ALA A 43 0.77 9.20 14.31
CA ALA A 43 0.74 10.18 13.23
C ALA A 43 1.10 11.58 13.72
N ARG A 44 2.00 12.25 12.98
CA ARG A 44 2.41 13.63 13.24
C ARG A 44 2.33 14.49 11.99
N TYR A 45 1.66 15.63 12.09
CA TYR A 45 1.73 16.65 11.05
C TYR A 45 3.08 17.37 11.10
N ALA A 46 3.81 17.33 9.98
CA ALA A 46 5.17 17.86 9.85
C ALA A 46 5.23 19.13 8.98
N GLY A 47 4.09 19.80 8.79
CA GLY A 47 3.97 21.07 8.08
C GLY A 47 3.75 20.94 6.59
N GLU A 48 3.98 22.04 5.87
CA GLU A 48 3.84 22.09 4.41
C GLU A 48 5.22 22.17 3.75
N LYS A 49 5.37 21.53 2.59
CA LYS A 49 6.58 21.59 1.78
C LYS A 49 6.20 21.74 0.30
N LYS A 50 7.06 22.42 -0.45
CA LYS A 50 6.95 22.44 -1.91
C LYS A 50 7.42 21.09 -2.47
N LEU A 51 6.57 20.42 -3.25
CA LEU A 51 6.86 19.17 -3.93
C LEU A 51 6.67 19.38 -5.44
N GLY A 52 7.77 19.60 -6.15
CA GLY A 52 7.72 20.01 -7.56
C GLY A 52 7.01 21.37 -7.71
N THR A 53 5.91 21.38 -8.45
CA THR A 53 5.07 22.58 -8.66
C THR A 53 3.96 22.74 -7.63
N LYS A 54 3.75 21.75 -6.76
CA LYS A 54 2.64 21.72 -5.78
C LYS A 54 3.12 22.10 -4.39
N ILE A 55 2.21 22.63 -3.57
CA ILE A 55 2.39 22.72 -2.12
C ILE A 55 1.74 21.48 -1.52
N ALA A 56 2.47 20.75 -0.71
CA ALA A 56 2.03 19.51 -0.10
C ALA A 56 2.01 19.60 1.43
N GLN A 57 0.96 19.05 2.02
CA GLN A 57 0.86 18.75 3.44
C GLN A 57 1.66 17.48 3.74
N HIS A 58 2.53 17.54 4.74
CA HIS A 58 3.42 16.44 5.11
C HIS A 58 2.99 15.81 6.43
N VAL A 59 2.76 14.49 6.42
CA VAL A 59 2.43 13.68 7.59
C VAL A 59 3.50 12.61 7.76
N GLU A 60 3.97 12.43 8.98
CA GLU A 60 4.88 11.36 9.35
C GLU A 60 4.14 10.32 10.19
N LEU A 61 4.40 9.04 9.92
CA LEU A 61 3.98 7.93 10.75
C LEU A 61 5.23 7.32 11.39
N ILE A 62 5.21 7.22 12.72
CA ILE A 62 6.30 6.67 13.52
C ILE A 62 5.78 5.38 14.18
N PRO A 63 6.47 4.24 14.06
CA PRO A 63 6.04 3.02 14.71
C PRO A 63 6.06 3.19 16.23
N GLN A 64 5.03 2.69 16.89
CA GLN A 64 4.93 2.68 18.36
C GLN A 64 5.87 1.64 18.97
N GLU A 65 6.05 0.51 18.28
CA GLU A 65 6.90 -0.59 18.70
C GLU A 65 8.38 -0.32 18.39
N GLN A 66 9.23 -0.35 19.41
CA GLN A 66 10.67 -0.08 19.26
C GLN A 66 11.39 -1.13 18.41
N HIS A 67 10.84 -2.34 18.30
CA HIS A 67 11.40 -3.44 17.52
C HIS A 67 11.04 -3.41 16.03
N SER A 68 10.19 -2.48 15.58
CA SER A 68 9.86 -2.32 14.16
C SER A 68 11.11 -2.09 13.29
N ASP A 69 11.22 -2.77 12.16
CA ASP A 69 12.30 -2.51 11.17
C ASP A 69 12.10 -1.18 10.44
N ILE A 70 10.85 -0.73 10.32
CA ILE A 70 10.51 0.59 9.80
C ILE A 70 10.99 1.65 10.80
N GLN A 71 11.67 2.68 10.32
CA GLN A 71 12.06 3.85 11.09
C GLN A 71 10.99 4.94 11.05
N ARG A 72 10.48 5.22 9.85
CA ARG A 72 9.47 6.26 9.60
C ARG A 72 8.82 6.02 8.24
N ILE A 73 7.56 6.40 8.16
CA ILE A 73 6.88 6.61 6.89
C ILE A 73 6.53 8.08 6.75
N GLU A 74 6.79 8.66 5.59
CA GLU A 74 6.41 10.02 5.24
C GLU A 74 5.37 9.98 4.12
N VAL A 75 4.29 10.72 4.29
CA VAL A 75 3.17 10.81 3.35
C VAL A 75 2.92 12.26 3.01
N TRP A 76 2.86 12.57 1.72
CA TRP A 76 2.59 13.91 1.22
C TRP A 76 1.25 13.96 0.50
N PHE A 77 0.43 14.93 0.86
CA PHE A 77 -0.86 15.20 0.25
C PHE A 77 -0.85 16.56 -0.42
N ASP A 78 -1.46 16.68 -1.59
CA ASP A 78 -1.70 17.97 -2.23
C ASP A 78 -2.50 18.87 -1.30
N LYS A 79 -2.04 20.10 -1.03
CA LYS A 79 -2.72 21.02 -0.11
C LYS A 79 -4.12 21.42 -0.60
N GLN A 80 -4.34 21.50 -1.91
CA GLN A 80 -5.60 21.95 -2.48
C GLN A 80 -6.62 20.82 -2.55
N THR A 81 -6.19 19.62 -2.93
CA THR A 81 -7.11 18.50 -3.17
C THR A 81 -7.08 17.43 -2.08
N HIS A 82 -6.15 17.51 -1.13
CA HIS A 82 -5.87 16.49 -0.10
C HIS A 82 -5.60 15.09 -0.66
N ARG A 83 -5.21 15.00 -1.94
CA ARG A 83 -4.91 13.72 -2.60
C ARG A 83 -3.47 13.33 -2.35
N PRO A 84 -3.18 12.04 -2.15
CA PRO A 84 -1.81 11.60 -1.92
C PRO A 84 -0.96 11.83 -3.17
N LEU A 85 0.23 12.37 -2.97
CA LEU A 85 1.22 12.67 -4.01
C LEU A 85 2.41 11.73 -3.95
N ARG A 86 2.84 11.38 -2.74
CA ARG A 86 4.04 10.60 -2.49
C ARG A 86 3.96 9.87 -1.17
N ILE A 87 4.57 8.69 -1.13
CA ILE A 87 4.83 7.92 0.09
C ILE A 87 6.32 7.56 0.10
N SER A 88 6.98 7.76 1.23
CA SER A 88 8.37 7.35 1.45
C SER A 88 8.42 6.48 2.70
N ILE A 89 8.89 5.24 2.55
CA ILE A 89 9.10 4.31 3.65
C ILE A 89 10.59 4.23 3.88
N ARG A 90 11.03 4.47 5.12
CA ARG A 90 12.43 4.38 5.52
C ARG A 90 12.58 3.34 6.62
N ASN A 91 13.44 2.37 6.38
CA ASN A 91 13.81 1.35 7.35
C ASN A 91 15.04 1.80 8.16
N LYS A 92 15.26 1.16 9.30
CA LYS A 92 16.39 1.46 10.19
C LYS A 92 17.75 1.17 9.57
N ASP A 93 17.82 0.20 8.67
CA ASP A 93 19.00 -0.15 7.87
C ASP A 93 19.26 0.83 6.70
N LEU A 94 18.50 1.93 6.63
CA LEU A 94 18.51 2.95 5.60
C LEU A 94 17.97 2.50 4.23
N SER A 95 17.52 1.25 4.10
CA SER A 95 16.74 0.82 2.95
C SER A 95 15.35 1.47 2.97
N GLY A 96 14.62 1.34 1.88
CA GLY A 96 13.31 1.95 1.79
C GLY A 96 12.67 1.85 0.43
N SER A 97 11.52 2.50 0.31
CA SER A 97 10.75 2.58 -0.92
C SER A 97 10.20 3.98 -1.09
N LEU A 98 10.25 4.49 -2.32
CA LEU A 98 9.65 5.76 -2.70
C LEU A 98 8.58 5.50 -3.75
N ILE A 99 7.36 5.95 -3.48
CA ILE A 99 6.21 5.78 -4.35
C ILE A 99 5.69 7.17 -4.72
N ASN A 100 5.65 7.47 -6.02
CA ASN A 100 5.01 8.67 -6.54
C ASN A 100 3.64 8.31 -7.14
N ILE A 101 2.65 9.16 -6.89
CA ILE A 101 1.27 8.96 -7.35
C ILE A 101 0.97 10.03 -8.40
N ASP A 102 1.16 9.68 -9.67
CA ASP A 102 1.01 10.64 -10.78
C ASP A 102 -0.45 10.91 -11.13
N LYS A 103 -1.32 9.92 -10.93
CA LYS A 103 -2.75 10.01 -11.23
C LYS A 103 -3.58 9.40 -10.11
N TYR A 104 -4.61 10.13 -9.69
CA TYR A 104 -5.58 9.70 -8.70
C TYR A 104 -6.99 9.95 -9.23
N ILE A 105 -7.71 8.87 -9.55
CA ILE A 105 -9.06 8.89 -10.13
C ILE A 105 -10.01 8.29 -9.09
N ILE A 106 -11.13 8.96 -8.86
CA ILE A 106 -12.20 8.54 -7.94
C ILE A 106 -13.48 8.26 -8.71
N ASP A 107 -14.51 7.80 -7.99
CA ASP A 107 -15.86 7.59 -8.52
C ASP A 107 -15.87 6.69 -9.76
N GLN A 108 -15.12 5.59 -9.67
CA GLN A 108 -15.08 4.55 -10.69
C GLN A 108 -15.93 3.36 -10.22
N GLU A 109 -16.72 2.81 -11.13
CA GLU A 109 -17.44 1.56 -10.91
C GLU A 109 -16.62 0.40 -11.46
N TYR A 110 -16.36 -0.59 -10.61
CA TYR A 110 -15.63 -1.80 -10.98
C TYR A 110 -16.51 -3.02 -10.70
N PRO A 111 -16.62 -3.98 -11.64
CA PRO A 111 -17.38 -5.20 -11.40
C PRO A 111 -16.66 -6.08 -10.37
N ASP A 112 -17.42 -6.79 -9.53
CA ASP A 112 -16.87 -7.69 -8.50
C ASP A 112 -15.84 -8.70 -9.04
N ALA A 113 -16.08 -9.17 -10.28
CA ALA A 113 -15.20 -10.10 -10.98
C ALA A 113 -13.77 -9.57 -11.18
N MET A 114 -13.54 -8.26 -11.15
CA MET A 114 -12.22 -7.64 -11.22
C MET A 114 -11.38 -7.94 -9.97
N PHE A 115 -12.02 -8.19 -8.83
CA PHE A 115 -11.37 -8.45 -7.55
C PHE A 115 -11.26 -9.95 -7.22
N VAL A 116 -11.51 -10.82 -8.21
CA VAL A 116 -11.41 -12.28 -8.10
C VAL A 116 -10.49 -12.77 -9.21
N PHE A 117 -9.52 -13.61 -8.88
CA PHE A 117 -8.64 -14.20 -9.88
C PHE A 117 -9.45 -15.08 -10.87
N GLN A 118 -9.33 -14.78 -12.16
CA GLN A 118 -10.05 -15.48 -13.22
C GLN A 118 -9.15 -16.53 -13.86
N GLN A 119 -9.18 -17.78 -13.39
CA GLN A 119 -8.32 -18.86 -13.92
C GLN A 119 -8.43 -19.03 -15.44
N LYS A 120 -9.60 -18.78 -16.03
CA LYS A 120 -9.81 -18.82 -17.49
C LYS A 120 -8.92 -17.84 -18.27
N ALA A 121 -8.52 -16.72 -17.66
CA ALA A 121 -7.60 -15.76 -18.28
C ALA A 121 -6.13 -16.21 -18.20
N TYR A 122 -5.82 -17.23 -17.39
CA TYR A 122 -4.47 -17.74 -17.14
C TYR A 122 -4.45 -19.27 -17.26
N PRO A 123 -4.63 -19.84 -18.47
CA PRO A 123 -4.84 -21.27 -18.66
C PRO A 123 -3.64 -22.17 -18.26
N GLY A 124 -2.42 -21.62 -18.21
CA GLY A 124 -1.23 -22.33 -17.74
C GLY A 124 -0.95 -22.15 -16.25
N ALA A 125 -1.76 -21.36 -15.55
CA ALA A 125 -1.50 -21.06 -14.16
C ALA A 125 -1.95 -22.19 -13.22
N VAL A 126 -1.04 -22.63 -12.36
CA VAL A 126 -1.32 -23.57 -11.28
C VAL A 126 -1.77 -22.77 -10.06
N VAL A 127 -2.95 -23.11 -9.52
CA VAL A 127 -3.46 -22.49 -8.29
C VAL A 127 -3.05 -23.33 -7.08
N ILE A 128 -2.38 -22.70 -6.13
CA ILE A 128 -2.01 -23.28 -4.84
C ILE A 128 -2.86 -22.60 -3.76
N ASP A 129 -3.69 -23.38 -3.06
CA ASP A 129 -4.54 -22.90 -1.97
C ASP A 129 -3.80 -23.04 -0.64
N LEU A 130 -3.57 -21.91 0.02
CA LEU A 130 -2.82 -21.77 1.28
C LEU A 130 -3.71 -21.27 2.44
N ARG A 131 -5.03 -21.26 2.25
CA ARG A 131 -5.99 -20.82 3.27
C ARG A 131 -6.14 -21.81 4.42
#